data_AF-A0A4S3LMB2-F1
#
_entry.id   AF-A0A4S3LMB2-F1
#
_cell.length_a   1.000
_cell.length_b   1.000
_cell.length_c   1.000
_cell.angle_alpha   90.00
_cell.angle_beta   90.00
_cell.angle_gamma   90.00
#
_symmetry.space_group_name_H-M   'P 1'
#
loop_
_entity.id
_entity.type
_entity.pdbx_description
1 polymer ?
#
loop_
_entity_poly.entity_id
_entity_poly.type
_entity_poly.pdbx_seq_one_letter_code
_entity_poly.pdbx_strand_id
1 'polypeptide(L)'
;MFSMDTLFQDLDPQHKTPSWQRRLLKTLFREKEFHRFADKYQHLKGIDMAEQVLEHFNIRCELTERDREQIPSYGPVVVVANHPIGTLDGLALLHAVASVRPDVKVVANQLLSLVSSLGSLMIPVDNMGNRTRRNQVTQMQEHLQNQGVLIVFPAGEVSRMSSKGVRDGKWHTGFIRLAAKARAPVVPVHISGSNSALFYLTSMIYRPLSTLLLVHEMFGQRGNSLTLKIGARIPYASWHDGQMQAGDLAARFRKHLYRLGAGKPGLFHTETSIARAEDRAVLKHALEASEVLGKTPDGKMIYLYRRHGEDTVPILRELGRLREIAFRAVGEGSGRRRDLDSYDDDYYHLVLWDPQALEIVGAYRFIPTADQVASKGLNGIYSQSLFQYGHQMDPILAQGIELGRSFIQPAYWGKRGLDYLWLGIGAYLAKYPQTRYLFGPVSISGGMPLPAR
;
A
#
# COMPACT_ATOMS: atom_id res chain seq x y z
N MET A 1 13.90 9.75 29.82
CA MET A 1 15.18 10.37 29.43
C MET A 1 16.16 9.24 29.17
N PHE A 2 16.76 9.17 27.98
CA PHE A 2 17.76 8.14 27.62
C PHE A 2 18.95 8.26 28.60
N SER A 3 19.32 7.20 29.30
CA SER A 3 20.56 7.18 30.08
C SER A 3 21.23 5.84 29.83
N MET A 4 22.50 5.87 29.46
CA MET A 4 23.26 4.63 29.33
C MET A 4 23.29 3.84 30.65
N ASP A 5 23.17 4.52 31.79
CA ASP A 5 23.17 3.88 33.11
C ASP A 5 21.89 3.03 33.36
N THR A 6 20.72 3.44 32.85
CA THR A 6 19.50 2.61 32.89
C THR A 6 19.56 1.46 31.89
N LEU A 7 20.19 1.66 30.73
CA LEU A 7 20.40 0.60 29.74
C LEU A 7 21.27 -0.54 30.28
N PHE A 8 22.35 -0.22 31.01
CA PHE A 8 23.20 -1.23 31.63
C PHE A 8 22.49 -1.97 32.78
N GLN A 9 21.63 -1.28 33.53
CA GLN A 9 20.79 -1.92 34.56
C GLN A 9 19.76 -2.88 33.96
N ASP A 10 19.15 -2.55 32.81
CA ASP A 10 18.14 -3.39 32.16
C ASP A 10 18.75 -4.58 31.38
N LEU A 11 19.94 -4.43 30.80
CA LEU A 11 20.59 -5.47 29.99
C LEU A 11 21.41 -6.48 30.81
N ASP A 12 22.05 -6.05 31.90
CA ASP A 12 22.81 -6.94 32.78
C ASP A 12 22.87 -6.38 34.22
N PRO A 13 21.82 -6.64 35.03
CA PRO A 13 21.73 -6.13 36.40
C PRO A 13 22.81 -6.70 37.36
N GLN A 14 23.59 -7.71 36.95
CA GLN A 14 24.59 -8.36 37.79
C GLN A 14 26.04 -7.94 37.47
N HIS A 15 26.33 -7.38 36.29
CA HIS A 15 27.67 -6.88 35.94
C HIS A 15 27.89 -5.42 36.33
N LYS A 16 28.83 -5.17 37.26
CA LYS A 16 29.38 -3.83 37.50
C LYS A 16 30.36 -3.48 36.38
N THR A 17 29.87 -2.86 35.31
CA THR A 17 30.71 -2.32 34.23
C THR A 17 31.72 -1.31 34.78
N PRO A 18 33.05 -1.51 34.59
CA PRO A 18 34.09 -0.58 35.01
C PRO A 18 33.88 0.86 34.52
N SER A 19 34.25 1.85 35.33
CA SER A 19 34.03 3.28 35.05
C SER A 19 34.67 3.77 33.75
N TRP A 20 35.83 3.21 33.36
CA TRP A 20 36.49 3.52 32.09
C TRP A 20 35.70 2.97 30.88
N GLN A 21 35.11 1.78 31.00
CA GLN A 21 34.23 1.22 29.96
C GLN A 21 32.96 2.04 29.81
N ARG A 22 32.36 2.49 30.92
CA ARG A 22 31.20 3.40 30.89
C ARG A 22 31.54 4.71 30.17
N ARG A 23 32.69 5.31 30.49
CA ARG A 23 33.12 6.57 29.84
C ARG A 23 33.40 6.39 28.35
N LEU A 24 33.99 5.27 27.96
CA LEU A 24 34.19 4.90 26.56
C LEU A 24 32.84 4.73 25.84
N LEU A 25 31.90 4.01 26.43
CA LEU A 25 30.57 3.76 25.87
C LEU A 25 29.75 5.05 25.73
N LYS A 26 29.76 5.94 26.75
CA LYS A 26 29.13 7.26 26.68
C LYS A 26 29.70 8.14 25.56
N THR A 27 31.00 8.03 25.32
CA THR A 27 31.69 8.75 24.23
C THR A 27 31.38 8.16 22.86
N LEU A 28 31.35 6.82 22.75
CA LEU A 28 30.99 6.11 21.52
C LEU A 28 29.52 6.34 21.11
N PHE A 29 28.60 6.38 22.08
CA PHE A 29 27.19 6.69 21.87
C PHE A 29 26.88 8.17 21.63
N ARG A 30 27.90 9.05 21.79
CA ARG A 30 27.72 10.51 21.74
C ARG A 30 26.50 10.98 22.55
N GLU A 31 26.36 10.45 23.77
CA GLU A 31 25.16 10.64 24.62
C GLU A 31 24.78 12.12 24.79
N LYS A 32 25.77 13.01 24.87
CA LYS A 32 25.57 14.47 24.95
C LYS A 32 24.89 15.08 23.72
N GLU A 33 25.20 14.59 22.50
CA GLU A 33 24.53 15.06 21.28
C GLU A 33 23.09 14.56 21.24
N PHE A 34 22.85 13.31 21.68
CA PHE A 34 21.51 12.74 21.77
C PHE A 34 20.63 13.48 22.78
N HIS A 35 21.16 13.79 23.96
CA HIS A 35 20.47 14.61 24.97
C HIS A 35 20.18 16.01 24.46
N ARG A 36 21.17 16.70 23.87
CA ARG A 36 20.96 18.03 23.31
C ARG A 36 19.89 18.04 22.22
N PHE A 37 19.86 17.01 21.38
CA PHE A 37 18.82 16.84 20.37
C PHE A 37 17.46 16.58 21.01
N ALA A 38 17.37 15.64 21.94
CA ALA A 38 16.13 15.30 22.65
C ALA A 38 15.56 16.50 23.44
N ASP A 39 16.42 17.28 24.10
CA ASP A 39 16.01 18.48 24.86
C ASP A 39 15.52 19.59 23.93
N LYS A 40 16.19 19.79 22.78
CA LYS A 40 15.81 20.80 21.78
C LYS A 40 14.46 20.47 21.11
N TYR A 41 14.20 19.19 20.83
CA TYR A 41 13.04 18.74 20.05
C TYR A 41 12.02 17.95 20.88
N GLN A 42 12.02 18.11 22.21
CA GLN A 42 11.15 17.38 23.14
C GLN A 42 9.64 17.49 22.85
N HIS A 43 9.22 18.55 22.17
CA HIS A 43 7.82 18.81 21.81
C HIS A 43 7.35 17.97 20.61
N LEU A 44 8.28 17.49 19.78
CA LEU A 44 7.95 16.67 18.60
C LEU A 44 7.62 15.24 19.01
N LYS A 45 6.62 14.65 18.34
CA LYS A 45 6.15 13.29 18.60
C LYS A 45 5.88 12.57 17.28
N GLY A 46 6.03 11.25 17.30
CA GLY A 46 5.67 10.39 16.18
C GLY A 46 6.44 10.76 14.91
N ILE A 47 5.69 11.08 13.84
CA ILE A 47 6.23 11.28 12.49
C ILE A 47 7.12 12.53 12.44
N ASP A 48 6.71 13.62 13.11
CA ASP A 48 7.47 14.87 13.14
C ASP A 48 8.85 14.68 13.79
N MET A 49 8.93 13.83 14.82
CA MET A 49 10.21 13.46 15.43
C MET A 49 11.07 12.63 14.47
N ALA A 50 10.46 11.69 13.72
CA ALA A 50 11.18 10.89 12.75
C ALA A 50 11.75 11.76 11.61
N GLU A 51 10.97 12.71 11.10
CA GLU A 51 11.39 13.69 10.10
C GLU A 51 12.51 14.57 10.62
N GLN A 52 12.38 15.12 11.83
CA GLN A 52 13.40 15.97 12.42
C GLN A 52 14.73 15.25 12.64
N VAL A 53 14.69 13.95 12.99
CA VAL A 53 15.90 13.13 13.08
C VAL A 53 16.55 13.02 11.70
N LEU A 54 15.81 12.67 10.65
CA LEU A 54 16.35 12.59 9.29
C LEU A 54 16.97 13.91 8.82
N GLU A 55 16.31 15.03 9.11
CA GLU A 55 16.79 16.38 8.78
C GLU A 55 18.06 16.73 9.56
N HIS A 56 18.13 16.44 10.87
CA HIS A 56 19.31 16.70 11.69
C HIS A 56 20.54 15.93 11.22
N PHE A 57 20.35 14.71 10.71
CA PHE A 57 21.41 13.92 10.11
C PHE A 57 21.62 14.24 8.62
N ASN A 58 20.84 15.15 8.04
CA ASN A 58 20.87 15.51 6.61
C ASN A 58 20.79 14.27 5.71
N ILE A 59 19.91 13.32 6.06
CA ILE A 59 19.71 12.10 5.30
C ILE A 59 18.70 12.38 4.20
N ARG A 60 19.12 12.21 2.94
CA ARG A 60 18.23 12.37 1.79
C ARG A 60 17.55 11.04 1.49
N CYS A 61 16.23 10.99 1.64
CA CYS A 61 15.44 9.82 1.26
C CYS A 61 15.07 9.93 -0.23
N GLU A 62 15.66 9.11 -1.07
CA GLU A 62 15.33 9.04 -2.49
C GLU A 62 14.23 8.01 -2.71
N LEU A 63 13.04 8.50 -3.04
CA LEU A 63 11.86 7.71 -3.34
C LEU A 63 11.28 8.21 -4.67
N THR A 64 11.13 7.30 -5.64
CA THR A 64 10.46 7.68 -6.89
C THR A 64 8.94 7.74 -6.69
N GLU A 65 8.23 8.55 -7.48
CA GLU A 65 6.76 8.59 -7.42
C GLU A 65 6.15 7.22 -7.72
N ARG A 66 6.77 6.41 -8.59
CA ARG A 66 6.31 5.05 -8.89
C ARG A 66 6.42 4.11 -7.68
N ASP A 67 7.50 4.23 -6.91
CA ASP A 67 7.68 3.48 -5.66
C ASP A 67 6.68 3.95 -4.60
N ARG A 68 6.49 5.27 -4.46
CA ARG A 68 5.51 5.86 -3.55
C ARG A 68 4.08 5.42 -3.87
N GLU A 69 3.74 5.28 -5.15
CA GLU A 69 2.45 4.75 -5.59
C GLU A 69 2.23 3.30 -5.18
N GLN A 70 3.27 2.47 -5.00
CA GLN A 70 3.12 1.07 -4.59
C GLN A 70 2.64 0.88 -3.15
N ILE A 71 2.67 1.94 -2.33
CA ILE A 71 2.15 1.90 -0.97
C ILE A 71 0.61 1.90 -1.03
N PRO A 72 -0.08 0.84 -0.55
CA PRO A 72 -1.54 0.80 -0.60
C PRO A 72 -2.17 1.88 0.29
N SER A 73 -3.10 2.64 -0.28
CA SER A 73 -3.81 3.73 0.40
C SER A 73 -4.84 3.27 1.42
N TYR A 74 -5.25 1.99 1.39
CA TYR A 74 -6.21 1.41 2.33
C TYR A 74 -5.96 -0.09 2.51
N GLY A 75 -6.61 -0.67 3.52
CA GLY A 75 -6.50 -2.08 3.87
C GLY A 75 -5.24 -2.41 4.68
N PRO A 76 -5.20 -3.62 5.29
CA PRO A 76 -4.05 -4.07 6.05
C PRO A 76 -2.84 -4.28 5.14
N VAL A 77 -1.66 -3.87 5.59
CA VAL A 77 -0.43 -4.07 4.81
C VAL A 77 0.70 -4.50 5.72
N VAL A 78 1.43 -5.54 5.31
CA VAL A 78 2.70 -5.90 5.94
C VAL A 78 3.83 -5.48 5.00
N VAL A 79 4.59 -4.47 5.39
CA VAL A 79 5.77 -4.01 4.67
C VAL A 79 6.98 -4.80 5.17
N VAL A 80 7.73 -5.43 4.27
CA VAL A 80 8.95 -6.17 4.62
C VAL A 80 10.16 -5.54 3.95
N ALA A 81 11.21 -5.28 4.73
CA ALA A 81 12.40 -4.60 4.24
C ALA A 81 13.70 -5.25 4.72
N ASN A 82 14.77 -5.06 3.95
CA ASN A 82 16.14 -5.28 4.43
C ASN A 82 16.59 -4.12 5.29
N HIS A 83 17.65 -4.32 6.08
CA HIS A 83 18.03 -3.36 7.12
C HIS A 83 19.55 -3.06 7.09
N PRO A 84 20.08 -2.40 6.04
CA PRO A 84 21.52 -2.26 5.86
C PRO A 84 22.23 -1.39 6.91
N ILE A 85 21.62 -0.27 7.32
CA ILE A 85 22.21 0.74 8.20
C ILE A 85 21.74 0.55 9.63
N GLY A 86 20.46 0.21 9.83
CA GLY A 86 19.84 0.12 11.15
C GLY A 86 18.80 1.23 11.34
N THR A 87 18.85 1.94 12.46
CA THR A 87 17.81 2.90 12.89
C THR A 87 17.36 3.90 11.80
N LEU A 88 18.29 4.43 11.02
CA LEU A 88 17.97 5.38 9.94
C LEU A 88 17.11 4.76 8.84
N ASP A 89 17.31 3.48 8.50
CA ASP A 89 16.47 2.77 7.53
C ASP A 89 15.02 2.70 8.03
N GLY A 90 14.86 2.40 9.33
CA GLY A 90 13.57 2.32 10.00
C GLY A 90 12.83 3.65 9.95
N LEU A 91 13.52 4.75 10.27
CA LEU A 91 12.95 6.09 10.25
C LEU A 91 12.65 6.57 8.83
N ALA A 92 13.55 6.35 7.88
CA ALA A 92 13.35 6.74 6.48
C ALA A 92 12.17 5.98 5.85
N LEU A 93 12.08 4.66 6.08
CA LEU A 93 10.95 3.87 5.61
C LEU A 93 9.65 4.27 6.29
N LEU A 94 9.69 4.52 7.60
CA LEU A 94 8.53 5.01 8.35
C LEU A 94 8.02 6.33 7.78
N HIS A 95 8.92 7.31 7.57
CA HIS A 95 8.55 8.61 7.01
C HIS A 95 8.00 8.48 5.59
N ALA A 96 8.62 7.66 4.74
CA ALA A 96 8.16 7.38 3.38
C ALA A 96 6.74 6.79 3.36
N VAL A 97 6.47 5.80 4.22
CA VAL A 97 5.13 5.17 4.32
C VAL A 97 4.13 6.14 4.96
N ALA A 98 4.53 6.89 5.99
CA ALA A 98 3.70 7.89 6.66
C ALA A 98 3.19 8.98 5.70
N SER A 99 3.95 9.32 4.66
CA SER A 99 3.54 10.25 3.60
C SER A 99 2.31 9.80 2.79
N VAL A 100 1.88 8.55 2.95
CA VAL A 100 0.69 7.95 2.33
C VAL A 100 -0.28 7.40 3.38
N ARG A 101 0.25 6.81 4.46
CA ARG A 101 -0.49 6.09 5.50
C ARG A 101 0.02 6.50 6.89
N PRO A 102 -0.64 7.47 7.56
CA PRO A 102 -0.20 7.96 8.87
C PRO A 102 -0.35 6.92 10.00
N ASP A 103 -1.13 5.87 9.77
CA ASP A 103 -1.37 4.75 10.68
C ASP A 103 -0.24 3.70 10.67
N VAL A 104 0.90 4.00 10.05
CA VAL A 104 2.06 3.10 10.00
C VAL A 104 2.64 2.85 11.39
N LYS A 105 2.97 1.59 11.67
CA LYS A 105 3.76 1.19 12.84
C LYS A 105 4.95 0.34 12.42
N VAL A 106 6.07 0.49 13.11
CA VAL A 106 7.29 -0.30 12.89
C VAL A 106 7.54 -1.27 14.03
N VAL A 107 7.86 -2.51 13.69
CA VAL A 107 8.33 -3.51 14.65
C VAL A 107 9.81 -3.26 14.91
N ALA A 108 10.15 -2.89 16.15
CA ALA A 108 11.51 -2.50 16.49
C ALA A 108 11.93 -2.99 17.88
N ASN A 109 13.24 -3.11 18.10
CA ASN A 109 13.80 -3.60 19.35
C ASN A 109 13.68 -2.56 20.48
N GLN A 110 13.71 -3.02 21.73
CA GLN A 110 13.51 -2.20 22.94
C GLN A 110 14.47 -1.00 23.05
N LEU A 111 15.69 -1.10 22.52
CA LEU A 111 16.67 -0.01 22.49
C LEU A 111 16.15 1.27 21.83
N LEU A 112 15.32 1.14 20.80
CA LEU A 112 14.73 2.28 20.10
C LEU A 112 13.48 2.80 20.80
N SER A 113 12.79 1.95 21.56
CA SER A 113 11.61 2.33 22.34
C SER A 113 11.92 3.26 23.52
N LEU A 114 13.21 3.42 23.85
CA LEU A 114 13.71 4.36 24.86
C LEU A 114 13.60 5.82 24.41
N VAL A 115 13.40 6.06 23.11
CA VAL A 115 13.02 7.37 22.59
C VAL A 115 11.51 7.52 22.71
N SER A 116 11.06 7.98 23.89
CA SER A 116 9.63 8.10 24.22
C SER A 116 8.83 8.87 23.17
N SER A 117 9.45 9.81 22.47
CA SER A 117 8.83 10.60 21.39
C SER A 117 8.40 9.76 20.17
N LEU A 118 8.99 8.58 19.94
CA LEU A 118 8.64 7.68 18.83
C LEU A 118 7.73 6.51 19.25
N GLY A 119 7.39 6.41 20.54
CA GLY A 119 6.69 5.24 21.09
C GLY A 119 5.33 4.94 20.44
N SER A 120 4.60 5.95 19.97
CA SER A 120 3.29 5.78 19.32
C SER A 120 3.35 5.04 17.98
N LEU A 121 4.50 5.06 17.33
CA LEU A 121 4.73 4.45 16.02
C LEU A 121 5.44 3.10 16.09
N MET A 122 5.78 2.65 17.30
CA MET A 122 6.63 1.48 17.50
C MET A 122 5.87 0.39 18.25
N ILE A 123 6.00 -0.84 17.75
CA ILE A 123 5.61 -2.03 18.52
C ILE A 123 6.91 -2.68 19.00
N PRO A 124 7.23 -2.57 20.31
CA PRO A 124 8.50 -3.07 20.83
C PRO A 124 8.48 -4.59 20.80
N VAL A 125 9.53 -5.20 20.26
CA VAL A 125 9.77 -6.64 20.29
C VAL A 125 11.12 -6.94 20.92
N ASP A 126 11.22 -8.10 21.57
CA ASP A 126 12.49 -8.60 22.10
C ASP A 126 13.20 -9.44 21.03
N ASN A 127 14.36 -8.98 20.57
CA ASN A 127 15.21 -9.72 19.63
C ASN A 127 16.31 -10.54 20.35
N MET A 128 16.51 -10.37 21.66
CA MET A 128 17.57 -11.02 22.43
C MET A 128 17.07 -12.24 23.20
N GLY A 129 15.81 -12.21 23.66
CA GLY A 129 15.08 -13.40 24.08
C GLY A 129 14.35 -14.03 22.89
N ASN A 130 14.55 -15.33 22.64
CA ASN A 130 13.96 -16.08 21.51
C ASN A 130 12.41 -16.20 21.52
N ARG A 131 11.69 -15.30 22.22
CA ARG A 131 10.24 -15.27 22.37
C ARG A 131 9.72 -13.83 22.35
N THR A 132 9.14 -13.42 21.23
CA THR A 132 8.23 -12.27 21.18
C THR A 132 7.09 -12.50 22.19
N ARG A 133 6.85 -11.54 23.08
CA ARG A 133 5.83 -11.68 24.12
C ARG A 133 4.45 -11.77 23.47
N ARG A 134 3.56 -12.64 23.98
CA ARG A 134 2.22 -12.87 23.42
C ARG A 134 1.43 -11.58 23.21
N ASN A 135 1.54 -10.62 24.14
CA ASN A 135 0.88 -9.33 24.07
C ASN A 135 1.32 -8.47 22.87
N GLN A 136 2.60 -8.53 22.47
CA GLN A 136 3.11 -7.77 21.32
C GLN A 136 2.54 -8.33 20.00
N VAL A 137 2.44 -9.66 19.91
CA VAL A 137 1.81 -10.32 18.76
C VAL A 137 0.34 -9.97 18.66
N THR A 138 -0.38 -9.90 19.79
CA THR A 138 -1.77 -9.44 19.82
C THR A 138 -1.91 -8.01 19.31
N GLN A 139 -1.08 -7.07 19.77
CA GLN A 139 -1.11 -5.68 19.29
C GLN A 139 -0.85 -5.56 17.78
N MET A 140 0.12 -6.33 17.25
CA MET A 140 0.37 -6.37 15.80
C MET A 140 -0.86 -6.88 15.03
N GLN A 141 -1.54 -7.90 15.56
CA GLN A 141 -2.74 -8.47 14.94
C GLN A 141 -3.92 -7.50 14.98
N GLU A 142 -4.17 -6.87 16.12
CA GLU A 142 -5.22 -5.85 16.26
C GLU A 142 -4.97 -4.67 15.31
N HIS A 143 -3.72 -4.21 15.20
CA HIS A 143 -3.36 -3.13 14.27
C HIS A 143 -3.69 -3.49 12.82
N LEU A 144 -3.31 -4.69 12.39
CA LEU A 144 -3.63 -5.18 11.04
C LEU A 144 -5.14 -5.41 10.86
N GLN A 145 -5.85 -5.92 11.86
CA GLN A 145 -7.30 -6.10 11.80
C GLN A 145 -8.02 -4.75 11.61
N ASN A 146 -7.51 -3.70 12.26
CA ASN A 146 -7.94 -2.31 12.07
C ASN A 146 -7.45 -1.68 10.76
N GLN A 147 -7.11 -2.50 9.75
CA GLN A 147 -6.65 -2.10 8.43
C GLN A 147 -5.32 -1.36 8.43
N GLY A 148 -4.51 -1.49 9.48
CA GLY A 148 -3.27 -0.75 9.68
C GLY A 148 -2.10 -1.19 8.78
N VAL A 149 -1.07 -0.35 8.67
CA VAL A 149 0.22 -0.71 8.05
C VAL A 149 1.26 -1.10 9.10
N LEU A 150 1.92 -2.24 8.90
CA LEU A 150 2.98 -2.75 9.78
C LEU A 150 4.29 -2.96 9.01
N ILE A 151 5.33 -2.23 9.38
CA ILE A 151 6.71 -2.42 8.88
C ILE A 151 7.40 -3.47 9.73
N VAL A 152 7.98 -4.48 9.06
CA VAL A 152 8.75 -5.55 9.70
C VAL A 152 10.11 -5.69 9.01
N PHE A 153 11.18 -5.75 9.79
CA PHE A 153 12.52 -6.13 9.34
C PHE A 153 12.78 -7.59 9.71
N PRO A 154 12.55 -8.55 8.79
CA PRO A 154 12.43 -9.96 9.18
C PRO A 154 13.74 -10.60 9.64
N ALA A 155 14.88 -9.98 9.36
CA ALA A 155 16.19 -10.46 9.79
C ALA A 155 16.44 -10.25 11.30
N GLY A 156 15.76 -9.28 11.94
CA GLY A 156 15.97 -8.92 13.35
C GLY A 156 17.33 -8.26 13.67
N GLU A 157 18.23 -8.21 12.69
CA GLU A 157 19.54 -7.57 12.75
C GLU A 157 19.83 -6.82 11.45
N VAL A 158 20.85 -5.97 11.47
CA VAL A 158 21.27 -5.23 10.27
C VAL A 158 21.99 -6.13 9.26
N SER A 159 21.93 -5.75 7.98
CA SER A 159 22.57 -6.50 6.88
C SER A 159 24.09 -6.61 7.09
N ARG A 160 24.66 -7.74 6.67
CA ARG A 160 26.08 -8.07 6.86
C ARG A 160 26.77 -8.24 5.51
N MET A 161 28.09 -8.05 5.51
CA MET A 161 28.91 -8.31 4.33
C MET A 161 28.90 -9.82 4.02
N SER A 162 28.63 -10.17 2.77
CA SER A 162 28.71 -11.54 2.25
C SER A 162 29.46 -11.56 0.92
N SER A 163 29.82 -12.75 0.43
CA SER A 163 30.45 -12.92 -0.90
C SER A 163 29.61 -12.39 -2.07
N LYS A 164 28.32 -12.08 -1.84
CA LYS A 164 27.39 -11.52 -2.83
C LYS A 164 26.97 -10.07 -2.50
N GLY A 165 27.78 -9.36 -1.72
CA GLY A 165 27.55 -7.99 -1.23
C GLY A 165 26.87 -7.94 0.14
N VAL A 166 26.47 -6.74 0.56
CA VAL A 166 25.75 -6.50 1.82
C VAL A 166 24.33 -7.07 1.73
N ARG A 167 24.03 -8.06 2.57
CA ARG A 167 22.72 -8.73 2.60
C ARG A 167 22.36 -9.14 4.03
N ASP A 168 21.07 -9.17 4.30
CA ASP A 168 20.50 -9.72 5.52
C ASP A 168 20.88 -11.20 5.70
N GLY A 169 20.88 -11.65 6.94
CA GLY A 169 20.97 -13.06 7.31
C GLY A 169 19.69 -13.85 7.03
N LYS A 170 19.39 -14.82 7.89
CA LYS A 170 18.17 -15.64 7.80
C LYS A 170 16.96 -14.82 8.24
N TRP A 171 15.90 -14.78 7.43
CA TRP A 171 14.64 -14.12 7.79
C TRP A 171 13.78 -15.01 8.69
N HIS A 172 13.22 -14.41 9.74
CA HIS A 172 12.25 -15.05 10.63
C HIS A 172 10.87 -15.16 9.98
N THR A 173 10.07 -16.12 10.42
CA THR A 173 8.76 -16.45 9.80
C THR A 173 7.57 -15.71 10.42
N GLY A 174 7.80 -14.88 11.45
CA GLY A 174 6.73 -14.20 12.20
C GLY A 174 5.84 -13.33 11.32
N PHE A 175 6.45 -12.58 10.38
CA PHE A 175 5.70 -11.71 9.46
C PHE A 175 4.74 -12.49 8.56
N ILE A 176 5.09 -13.72 8.15
CA ILE A 176 4.25 -14.56 7.30
C ILE A 176 2.99 -14.97 8.07
N ARG A 177 3.13 -15.34 9.35
CA ARG A 177 1.99 -15.71 10.20
C ARG A 177 1.08 -14.51 10.45
N LEU A 178 1.65 -13.33 10.69
CA LEU A 178 0.89 -12.08 10.86
C LEU A 178 0.13 -11.72 9.58
N ALA A 179 0.82 -11.71 8.43
CA ALA A 179 0.22 -11.44 7.14
C ALA A 179 -0.88 -12.45 6.80
N ALA A 180 -0.67 -13.74 7.10
CA ALA A 180 -1.65 -14.77 6.83
C ALA A 180 -2.91 -14.62 7.69
N LYS A 181 -2.75 -14.35 8.99
CA LYS A 181 -3.88 -14.17 9.91
C LYS A 181 -4.72 -12.95 9.55
N ALA A 182 -4.09 -11.86 9.13
CA ALA A 182 -4.76 -10.65 8.67
C ALA A 182 -5.20 -10.71 7.19
N ARG A 183 -4.85 -11.78 6.47
CA ARG A 183 -4.95 -11.88 5.00
C ARG A 183 -4.40 -10.65 4.27
N ALA A 184 -3.35 -10.07 4.84
CA ALA A 184 -2.76 -8.85 4.36
C ALA A 184 -1.83 -9.12 3.17
N PRO A 185 -1.85 -8.28 2.12
CA PRO A 185 -0.78 -8.25 1.14
C PRO A 185 0.57 -7.90 1.79
N VAL A 186 1.64 -8.41 1.18
CA VAL A 186 3.02 -8.11 1.58
C VAL A 186 3.64 -7.16 0.57
N VAL A 187 4.21 -6.04 1.03
CA VAL A 187 4.91 -5.07 0.17
C VAL A 187 6.42 -5.16 0.44
N PRO A 188 7.22 -5.63 -0.52
CA PRO A 188 8.67 -5.71 -0.35
C PRO A 188 9.32 -4.34 -0.60
N VAL A 189 10.21 -3.89 0.31
CA VAL A 189 10.96 -2.64 0.17
C VAL A 189 12.46 -2.88 0.29
N HIS A 190 13.18 -2.64 -0.82
CA HIS A 190 14.63 -2.74 -0.83
C HIS A 190 15.25 -1.37 -0.50
N ILE A 191 16.04 -1.35 0.55
CA ILE A 191 16.79 -0.18 1.02
C ILE A 191 18.23 -0.33 0.53
N SER A 192 18.71 0.66 -0.22
CA SER A 192 20.09 0.70 -0.70
C SER A 192 20.94 1.52 0.25
N GLY A 193 21.96 0.89 0.84
CA GLY A 193 22.87 1.53 1.78
C GLY A 193 23.90 0.52 2.27
N SER A 194 25.00 1.03 2.83
CA SER A 194 26.02 0.23 3.49
C SER A 194 26.62 1.01 4.65
N ASN A 195 26.96 0.30 5.73
CA ASN A 195 27.72 0.84 6.85
C ASN A 195 29.21 0.91 6.53
N SER A 196 30.01 1.55 7.39
CA SER A 196 31.45 1.62 7.19
C SER A 196 32.13 0.25 7.26
N ALA A 197 33.33 0.15 6.67
CA ALA A 197 34.15 -1.07 6.74
C ALA A 197 34.49 -1.47 8.19
N LEU A 198 34.63 -0.49 9.10
CA LEU A 198 34.91 -0.72 10.52
C LEU A 198 33.75 -1.44 11.22
N PHE A 199 32.51 -1.08 10.89
CA PHE A 199 31.33 -1.79 11.39
C PHE A 199 31.32 -3.26 10.93
N TYR A 200 31.62 -3.51 9.66
CA TYR A 200 31.63 -4.88 9.14
C TYR A 200 32.74 -5.74 9.75
N LEU A 201 33.94 -5.17 9.94
CA LEU A 201 35.06 -5.85 10.62
C LEU A 201 34.74 -6.15 12.08
N THR A 202 34.21 -5.18 12.83
CA THR A 202 33.88 -5.36 14.25
C THR A 202 32.70 -6.32 14.45
N SER A 203 31.74 -6.35 13.54
CA SER A 203 30.67 -7.37 13.52
C SER A 203 31.17 -8.79 13.30
N MET A 204 32.27 -8.99 12.57
CA MET A 204 32.87 -10.32 12.41
C MET A 204 33.59 -10.77 13.69
N ILE A 205 34.12 -9.82 14.47
CA ILE A 205 34.90 -10.10 15.68
C ILE A 205 34.00 -10.28 16.92
N TYR A 206 33.05 -9.36 17.18
CA TYR A 206 32.19 -9.43 18.36
C TYR A 206 30.85 -8.70 18.18
N ARG A 207 29.74 -9.45 18.26
CA ARG A 207 28.40 -8.95 17.92
C ARG A 207 27.88 -7.84 18.85
N PRO A 208 27.97 -7.93 20.19
CA PRO A 208 27.48 -6.85 21.06
C PRO A 208 28.20 -5.52 20.85
N LEU A 209 29.52 -5.54 20.60
CA LEU A 209 30.29 -4.32 20.25
C LEU A 209 29.81 -3.69 18.94
N SER A 210 29.42 -4.49 17.95
CA SER A 210 28.89 -3.96 16.69
C SER A 210 27.56 -3.21 16.89
N THR A 211 26.68 -3.68 17.78
CA THR A 211 25.42 -2.98 18.10
C THR A 211 25.68 -1.63 18.76
N LEU A 212 26.72 -1.54 19.59
CA LEU A 212 27.15 -0.29 20.23
C LEU A 212 27.74 0.69 19.18
N LEU A 213 28.43 0.17 18.17
CA LEU A 213 28.98 0.95 17.06
C LEU A 213 27.92 1.43 16.06
N LEU A 214 26.72 0.84 16.01
CA LEU A 214 25.62 1.31 15.14
C LEU A 214 25.24 2.76 15.42
N VAL A 215 25.28 3.19 16.69
CA VAL A 215 25.01 4.59 17.03
C VAL A 215 26.09 5.48 16.46
N HIS A 216 27.35 5.06 16.50
CA HIS A 216 28.45 5.81 15.89
C HIS A 216 28.33 5.88 14.37
N GLU A 217 27.99 4.77 13.71
CA GLU A 217 27.73 4.70 12.27
C GLU A 217 26.62 5.67 11.85
N MET A 218 25.54 5.76 12.63
CA MET A 218 24.44 6.71 12.37
C MET A 218 24.94 8.16 12.28
N PHE A 219 25.90 8.56 13.12
CA PHE A 219 26.53 9.89 13.02
C PHE A 219 27.50 10.01 11.84
N GLY A 220 28.10 8.91 11.40
CA GLY A 220 28.97 8.84 10.23
C GLY A 220 28.24 8.89 8.88
N GLN A 221 26.94 8.57 8.86
CA GLN A 221 26.09 8.61 7.67
C GLN A 221 25.55 10.01 7.32
N ARG A 222 26.00 11.06 8.03
CA ARG A 222 25.54 12.43 7.80
C ARG A 222 25.77 12.88 6.35
N GLY A 223 24.70 13.37 5.71
CA GLY A 223 24.76 13.84 4.32
C GLY A 223 24.65 12.73 3.26
N ASN A 224 24.41 11.48 3.64
CA ASN A 224 24.26 10.39 2.70
C ASN A 224 22.82 10.29 2.14
N SER A 225 22.69 9.71 0.95
CA SER A 225 21.41 9.43 0.30
C SER A 225 21.00 7.97 0.51
N LEU A 226 19.77 7.76 0.99
CA LEU A 226 19.16 6.45 1.15
C LEU A 226 18.12 6.24 0.05
N THR A 227 18.39 5.33 -0.88
CA THR A 227 17.43 5.01 -1.94
C THR A 227 16.48 3.90 -1.48
N LEU A 228 15.18 4.21 -1.46
CA LEU A 228 14.10 3.28 -1.14
C LEU A 228 13.42 2.81 -2.42
N LYS A 229 13.47 1.50 -2.69
CA LYS A 229 12.77 0.88 -3.82
C LYS A 229 11.60 0.04 -3.31
N ILE A 230 10.39 0.47 -3.60
CA ILE A 230 9.16 -0.15 -3.10
C ILE A 230 8.55 -0.98 -4.23
N GLY A 231 8.46 -2.30 -4.01
CA GLY A 231 7.91 -3.22 -4.97
C GLY A 231 6.38 -3.23 -4.97
N ALA A 232 5.81 -3.71 -6.08
CA ALA A 232 4.38 -4.00 -6.17
C ALA A 232 3.94 -4.98 -5.08
N ARG A 233 2.67 -4.87 -4.65
CA ARG A 233 2.15 -5.68 -3.55
C ARG A 233 2.06 -7.13 -3.98
N ILE A 234 2.38 -8.04 -3.06
CA ILE A 234 2.22 -9.48 -3.23
C ILE A 234 0.92 -9.88 -2.51
N PRO A 235 -0.16 -10.22 -3.26
CA PRO A 235 -1.46 -10.55 -2.68
C PRO A 235 -1.39 -11.82 -1.85
N TYR A 236 -2.22 -11.93 -0.81
CA TYR A 236 -2.32 -13.14 0.04
C TYR A 236 -2.48 -14.43 -0.77
N ALA A 237 -3.35 -14.41 -1.79
CA ALA A 237 -3.60 -15.56 -2.67
C ALA A 237 -2.37 -16.02 -3.47
N SER A 238 -1.37 -15.15 -3.70
CA SER A 238 -0.18 -15.49 -4.49
C SER A 238 0.82 -16.39 -3.75
N TRP A 239 0.76 -16.47 -2.42
CA TRP A 239 1.77 -17.18 -1.62
C TRP A 239 1.18 -18.07 -0.53
N HIS A 240 -0.12 -17.93 -0.23
CA HIS A 240 -0.82 -18.82 0.69
C HIS A 240 -1.50 -19.96 -0.06
N ASP A 241 -0.68 -20.86 -0.62
CA ASP A 241 -1.13 -22.06 -1.35
C ASP A 241 -1.33 -23.29 -0.43
N GLY A 242 -0.96 -23.17 0.85
CA GLY A 242 -1.03 -24.25 1.84
C GLY A 242 0.03 -25.34 1.67
N GLN A 243 0.92 -25.24 0.67
CA GLN A 243 1.89 -26.29 0.34
C GLN A 243 3.31 -25.99 0.84
N MET A 244 3.71 -24.71 0.89
CA MET A 244 5.07 -24.35 1.33
C MET A 244 5.20 -24.16 2.84
N GLN A 245 6.29 -24.68 3.41
CA GLN A 245 6.66 -24.39 4.79
C GLN A 245 7.01 -22.90 4.95
N ALA A 246 6.71 -22.34 6.13
CA ALA A 246 6.92 -20.91 6.40
C ALA A 246 8.40 -20.48 6.26
N GLY A 247 9.35 -21.39 6.52
CA GLY A 247 10.78 -21.11 6.35
C GLY A 247 11.17 -20.88 4.88
N ASP A 248 10.67 -21.71 3.98
CA ASP A 248 10.94 -21.60 2.55
C ASP A 248 10.27 -20.38 1.95
N LEU A 249 9.05 -20.07 2.39
CA LEU A 249 8.37 -18.83 2.04
C LEU A 249 9.19 -17.60 2.46
N ALA A 250 9.74 -17.58 3.69
CA ALA A 250 10.57 -16.46 4.15
C ALA A 250 11.83 -16.30 3.28
N ALA A 251 12.48 -17.42 2.92
CA ALA A 251 13.62 -17.39 2.00
C ALA A 251 13.24 -16.90 0.59
N ARG A 252 12.05 -17.28 0.10
CA ARG A 252 11.53 -16.84 -1.20
C ARG A 252 11.20 -15.34 -1.20
N PHE A 253 10.58 -14.81 -0.14
CA PHE A 253 10.36 -13.37 0.05
C PHE A 253 11.69 -12.59 0.09
N ARG A 254 12.67 -13.08 0.84
CA ARG A 254 14.02 -12.49 0.84
C ARG A 254 14.62 -12.46 -0.57
N LYS A 255 14.56 -13.58 -1.30
CA LYS A 255 15.08 -13.66 -2.68
C LYS A 255 14.32 -12.73 -3.64
N HIS A 256 13.00 -12.59 -3.46
CA HIS A 256 12.18 -11.61 -4.21
C HIS A 256 12.67 -10.18 -3.94
N LEU A 257 12.88 -9.81 -2.66
CA LEU A 257 13.36 -8.48 -2.26
C LEU A 257 14.69 -8.09 -2.93
N TYR A 258 15.69 -8.99 -2.89
CA TYR A 258 16.98 -8.69 -3.51
C TYR A 258 16.93 -8.67 -5.04
N ARG A 259 16.00 -9.41 -5.66
CA ARG A 259 15.75 -9.32 -7.11
C ARG A 259 15.11 -7.98 -7.46
N LEU A 260 14.18 -7.47 -6.65
CA LEU A 260 13.62 -6.13 -6.79
C LEU A 260 14.73 -5.06 -6.75
N GLY A 261 15.61 -5.11 -5.73
CA GLY A 261 16.77 -4.22 -5.62
C GLY A 261 17.65 -4.24 -6.87
N ALA A 262 17.93 -5.44 -7.40
CA ALA A 262 18.72 -5.64 -8.62
C ALA A 262 17.96 -5.40 -9.95
N GLY A 263 16.70 -4.97 -9.92
CA GLY A 263 15.89 -4.75 -11.13
C GLY A 263 15.52 -6.03 -11.91
N LYS A 264 15.58 -7.19 -11.27
CA LYS A 264 15.24 -8.49 -11.87
C LYS A 264 13.76 -8.84 -11.62
N PRO A 265 13.12 -9.65 -12.48
CA PRO A 265 11.73 -10.06 -12.29
C PRO A 265 11.55 -10.77 -10.96
N GLY A 266 10.43 -10.50 -10.28
CA GLY A 266 10.09 -11.07 -8.98
C GLY A 266 9.84 -12.58 -9.02
N LEU A 267 9.64 -13.17 -7.83
CA LEU A 267 9.33 -14.60 -7.66
C LEU A 267 7.86 -14.86 -7.31
N PHE A 268 7.05 -13.82 -7.17
CA PHE A 268 5.64 -13.90 -6.82
C PHE A 268 4.83 -13.16 -7.87
N HIS A 269 3.56 -13.53 -8.01
CA HIS A 269 2.61 -12.70 -8.73
C HIS A 269 2.37 -11.44 -7.90
N THR A 270 2.46 -10.29 -8.55
CA THR A 270 2.35 -8.99 -7.91
C THR A 270 1.28 -8.16 -8.59
N GLU A 271 0.57 -7.37 -7.82
CA GLU A 271 -0.40 -6.40 -8.32
C GLU A 271 0.14 -5.00 -8.07
N THR A 272 -0.08 -4.10 -9.02
CA THR A 272 0.22 -2.68 -8.80
C THR A 272 -0.75 -2.15 -7.76
N SER A 273 -0.28 -1.29 -6.85
CA SER A 273 -1.20 -0.59 -5.95
C SER A 273 -2.27 0.19 -6.74
N ILE A 274 -3.46 0.29 -6.16
CA ILE A 274 -4.56 1.05 -6.76
C ILE A 274 -4.20 2.53 -6.69
N ALA A 275 -4.54 3.28 -7.73
CA ALA A 275 -4.29 4.71 -7.78
C ALA A 275 -4.91 5.44 -6.57
N ARG A 276 -4.36 6.61 -6.23
CA ARG A 276 -4.95 7.52 -5.25
C ARG A 276 -6.26 8.09 -5.78
N ALA A 277 -7.14 8.48 -4.87
CA ALA A 277 -8.39 9.15 -5.20
C ALA A 277 -8.09 10.46 -5.93
N GLU A 278 -8.91 10.77 -6.94
CA GLU A 278 -8.93 12.10 -7.53
C GLU A 278 -9.49 13.11 -6.52
N ASP A 279 -9.15 14.39 -6.70
CA ASP A 279 -9.61 15.44 -5.80
C ASP A 279 -11.14 15.57 -5.81
N ARG A 280 -11.74 15.60 -4.61
CA ARG A 280 -13.21 15.61 -4.46
C ARG A 280 -13.87 16.88 -5.01
N ALA A 281 -13.20 18.03 -4.90
CA ALA A 281 -13.73 19.27 -5.44
C ALA A 281 -13.67 19.28 -6.98
N VAL A 282 -12.58 18.76 -7.55
CA VAL A 282 -12.44 18.56 -9.00
C VAL A 282 -13.50 17.59 -9.52
N LEU A 283 -13.71 16.45 -8.84
CA LEU A 283 -14.74 15.48 -9.19
C LEU A 283 -16.14 16.09 -9.13
N LYS A 284 -16.46 16.80 -8.05
CA LYS A 284 -17.74 17.49 -7.89
C LYS A 284 -17.98 18.45 -9.05
N HIS A 285 -17.01 19.29 -9.37
CA HIS A 285 -17.13 20.27 -10.45
C HIS A 285 -17.33 19.61 -11.82
N ALA A 286 -16.55 18.56 -12.12
CA ALA A 286 -16.70 17.81 -13.36
C ALA A 286 -18.07 17.11 -13.47
N LEU A 287 -18.59 16.57 -12.36
CA LEU A 287 -19.91 15.93 -12.34
C LEU A 287 -21.04 16.95 -12.47
N GLU A 288 -20.94 18.11 -11.82
CA GLU A 288 -21.93 19.19 -11.95
C GLU A 288 -22.00 19.79 -13.37
N ALA A 289 -20.91 19.68 -14.14
CA ALA A 289 -20.89 20.02 -15.56
C ALA A 289 -21.50 18.93 -16.47
N SER A 290 -21.70 17.72 -15.95
CA SER A 290 -22.29 16.60 -16.69
C SER A 290 -23.82 16.68 -16.73
N GLU A 291 -24.43 15.93 -17.64
CA GLU A 291 -25.89 15.89 -17.76
C GLU A 291 -26.52 15.25 -16.52
N VAL A 292 -27.53 15.91 -15.93
CA VAL A 292 -28.31 15.35 -14.82
C VAL A 292 -29.45 14.49 -15.36
N LEU A 293 -29.46 13.21 -15.00
CA LEU A 293 -30.57 12.30 -15.32
C LEU A 293 -31.64 12.30 -14.23
N GLY A 294 -31.26 12.52 -12.97
CA GLY A 294 -32.22 12.55 -11.88
C GLY A 294 -31.61 12.59 -10.50
N LYS A 295 -32.50 12.52 -9.50
CA LYS A 295 -32.17 12.50 -8.08
C LYS A 295 -32.91 11.34 -7.41
N THR A 296 -32.21 10.61 -6.55
CA THR A 296 -32.78 9.47 -5.81
C THR A 296 -33.60 9.97 -4.59
N PRO A 297 -34.48 9.12 -4.03
CA PRO A 297 -35.28 9.49 -2.84
C PRO A 297 -34.44 9.88 -1.62
N ASP A 298 -33.23 9.32 -1.49
CA ASP A 298 -32.28 9.62 -0.40
C ASP A 298 -31.26 10.72 -0.76
N GLY A 299 -31.50 11.44 -1.86
CA GLY A 299 -30.77 12.67 -2.19
C GLY A 299 -29.48 12.50 -2.99
N LYS A 300 -29.17 11.28 -3.46
CA LYS A 300 -28.05 11.05 -4.39
C LYS A 300 -28.39 11.57 -5.78
N MET A 301 -27.39 12.02 -6.50
CA MET A 301 -27.53 12.55 -7.86
C MET A 301 -27.12 11.50 -8.87
N ILE A 302 -27.82 11.45 -10.01
CA ILE A 302 -27.51 10.57 -11.12
C ILE A 302 -27.08 11.44 -12.30
N TYR A 303 -25.82 11.31 -12.67
CA TYR A 303 -25.24 12.03 -13.79
C TYR A 303 -24.99 11.08 -14.97
N LEU A 304 -25.07 11.61 -16.19
CA LEU A 304 -24.58 10.97 -17.39
C LEU A 304 -23.33 11.71 -17.85
N TYR A 305 -22.18 11.04 -17.71
CA TYR A 305 -20.90 11.55 -18.15
C TYR A 305 -20.50 10.94 -19.49
N ARG A 306 -19.91 11.76 -20.36
CA ARG A 306 -19.32 11.38 -21.65
C ARG A 306 -18.00 12.12 -21.78
N ARG A 307 -16.96 11.44 -22.27
CA ARG A 307 -15.61 12.05 -22.36
C ARG A 307 -15.54 13.25 -23.31
N HIS A 308 -16.28 13.21 -24.42
CA HIS A 308 -16.28 14.26 -25.45
C HIS A 308 -14.87 14.74 -25.91
N GLY A 309 -13.89 13.84 -25.91
CA GLY A 309 -12.51 14.17 -26.31
C GLY A 309 -11.73 15.03 -25.30
N GLU A 310 -12.23 15.21 -24.08
CA GLU A 310 -11.53 15.97 -23.04
C GLU A 310 -10.13 15.39 -22.77
N ASP A 311 -9.15 16.30 -22.63
CA ASP A 311 -7.78 15.95 -22.26
C ASP A 311 -7.67 15.55 -20.80
N THR A 312 -8.44 16.21 -19.94
CA THR A 312 -8.41 16.01 -18.48
C THR A 312 -9.68 15.29 -18.05
N VAL A 313 -9.54 14.02 -17.64
CA VAL A 313 -10.69 13.14 -17.37
C VAL A 313 -10.74 12.65 -15.91
N PRO A 314 -10.96 13.55 -14.93
CA PRO A 314 -10.97 13.17 -13.51
C PRO A 314 -12.04 12.12 -13.20
N ILE A 315 -13.23 12.21 -13.84
CA ILE A 315 -14.30 11.23 -13.66
C ILE A 315 -13.85 9.84 -14.11
N LEU A 316 -13.36 9.67 -15.35
CA LEU A 316 -12.90 8.35 -15.82
C LEU A 316 -11.78 7.77 -14.95
N ARG A 317 -10.82 8.61 -14.54
CA ARG A 317 -9.72 8.18 -13.69
C ARG A 317 -10.21 7.67 -12.34
N GLU A 318 -11.22 8.31 -11.78
CA GLU A 318 -11.83 7.90 -10.53
C GLU A 318 -12.72 6.66 -10.68
N LEU A 319 -13.50 6.57 -11.78
CA LEU A 319 -14.27 5.38 -12.11
C LEU A 319 -13.37 4.15 -12.25
N GLY A 320 -12.26 4.27 -12.99
CA GLY A 320 -11.28 3.18 -13.11
C GLY A 320 -10.64 2.78 -11.79
N ARG A 321 -10.39 3.75 -10.90
CA ARG A 321 -9.88 3.49 -9.55
C ARG A 321 -10.90 2.72 -8.71
N LEU A 322 -12.14 3.21 -8.63
CA LEU A 322 -13.20 2.61 -7.81
C LEU A 322 -13.66 1.25 -8.35
N ARG A 323 -13.68 1.08 -9.68
CA ARG A 323 -13.93 -0.20 -10.35
C ARG A 323 -12.88 -1.23 -9.94
N GLU A 324 -11.60 -0.86 -9.96
CA GLU A 324 -10.52 -1.73 -9.50
C GLU A 324 -10.63 -2.07 -8.00
N ILE A 325 -11.04 -1.11 -7.16
CA ILE A 325 -11.31 -1.36 -5.73
C ILE A 325 -12.41 -2.40 -5.56
N ALA A 326 -13.54 -2.22 -6.24
CA ALA A 326 -14.69 -3.10 -6.13
C ALA A 326 -14.36 -4.51 -6.64
N PHE A 327 -13.74 -4.61 -7.82
CA PHE A 327 -13.45 -5.90 -8.43
C PHE A 327 -12.33 -6.66 -7.72
N ARG A 328 -11.27 -6.00 -7.23
CA ARG A 328 -10.25 -6.69 -6.41
C ARG A 328 -10.82 -7.24 -5.12
N ALA A 329 -11.80 -6.56 -4.51
CA ALA A 329 -12.41 -7.04 -3.27
C ALA A 329 -13.19 -8.35 -3.45
N VAL A 330 -13.62 -8.67 -4.67
CA VAL A 330 -14.27 -9.95 -5.03
C VAL A 330 -13.36 -10.91 -5.80
N GLY A 331 -12.10 -10.54 -6.07
CA GLY A 331 -11.12 -11.39 -6.76
C GLY A 331 -11.09 -11.25 -8.29
N GLU A 332 -11.79 -10.26 -8.86
CA GLU A 332 -11.95 -10.04 -10.31
C GLU A 332 -11.24 -8.77 -10.81
N GLY A 333 -10.36 -8.17 -10.00
CA GLY A 333 -9.67 -6.93 -10.36
C GLY A 333 -8.60 -7.15 -11.44
N SER A 334 -8.30 -6.09 -12.19
CA SER A 334 -7.33 -6.15 -13.30
C SER A 334 -5.87 -6.28 -12.85
N GLY A 335 -5.58 -6.05 -11.55
CA GLY A 335 -4.23 -5.98 -11.00
C GLY A 335 -3.47 -4.70 -11.35
N ARG A 336 -4.11 -3.78 -12.10
CA ARG A 336 -3.56 -2.50 -12.55
C ARG A 336 -3.99 -1.37 -11.63
N ARG A 337 -3.32 -0.21 -11.70
CA ARG A 337 -3.64 0.93 -10.85
C ARG A 337 -5.08 1.47 -11.02
N ARG A 338 -5.67 1.27 -12.20
CA ARG A 338 -7.04 1.63 -12.58
C ARG A 338 -7.56 0.58 -13.55
N ASP A 339 -8.80 0.17 -13.42
CA ASP A 339 -9.48 -0.69 -14.37
C ASP A 339 -10.12 0.16 -15.48
N LEU A 340 -9.30 0.53 -16.47
CA LEU A 340 -9.74 1.21 -17.69
C LEU A 340 -9.33 0.42 -18.93
N ASP A 341 -10.16 0.51 -19.97
CA ASP A 341 -9.92 -0.02 -21.31
C ASP A 341 -10.21 1.05 -22.38
N SER A 342 -9.99 0.72 -23.66
CA SER A 342 -10.19 1.66 -24.77
C SER A 342 -11.64 2.06 -25.00
N TYR A 343 -12.60 1.29 -24.47
CA TYR A 343 -14.03 1.59 -24.63
C TYR A 343 -14.48 2.67 -23.65
N ASP A 344 -13.79 2.86 -22.52
CA ASP A 344 -14.15 3.89 -21.53
C ASP A 344 -14.15 5.32 -22.10
N ASP A 345 -13.43 5.57 -23.20
CA ASP A 345 -13.37 6.87 -23.86
C ASP A 345 -14.58 7.17 -24.75
N ASP A 346 -15.18 6.15 -25.36
CA ASP A 346 -16.37 6.29 -26.20
C ASP A 346 -17.66 6.16 -25.39
N TYR A 347 -17.65 5.26 -24.41
CA TYR A 347 -18.84 4.86 -23.68
C TYR A 347 -19.33 5.96 -22.75
N TYR A 348 -20.64 5.94 -22.54
CA TYR A 348 -21.28 6.80 -21.57
C TYR A 348 -21.14 6.14 -20.19
N HIS A 349 -21.01 6.98 -19.17
CA HIS A 349 -20.91 6.54 -17.79
C HIS A 349 -22.03 7.17 -17.00
N LEU A 350 -22.98 6.34 -16.59
CA LEU A 350 -23.95 6.74 -15.59
C LEU A 350 -23.27 6.69 -14.23
N VAL A 351 -23.19 7.84 -13.56
CA VAL A 351 -22.47 8.00 -12.30
C VAL A 351 -23.48 8.33 -11.20
N LEU A 352 -23.50 7.49 -10.16
CA LEU A 352 -24.27 7.73 -8.96
C LEU A 352 -23.40 8.44 -7.92
N TRP A 353 -23.76 9.68 -7.60
CA TRP A 353 -22.98 10.58 -6.75
C TRP A 353 -23.67 10.86 -5.42
N ASP A 354 -22.91 10.78 -4.33
CA ASP A 354 -23.34 11.17 -3.00
C ASP A 354 -22.84 12.60 -2.69
N PRO A 355 -23.71 13.63 -2.75
CA PRO A 355 -23.28 15.02 -2.55
C PRO A 355 -22.92 15.33 -1.09
N GLN A 356 -23.31 14.51 -0.12
CA GLN A 356 -22.97 14.71 1.29
C GLN A 356 -21.57 14.16 1.59
N ALA A 357 -21.28 12.95 1.09
CA ALA A 357 -19.96 12.33 1.26
C ALA A 357 -18.90 12.87 0.29
N LEU A 358 -19.34 13.52 -0.80
CA LEU A 358 -18.51 13.89 -1.95
C LEU A 358 -17.81 12.66 -2.54
N GLU A 359 -18.59 11.61 -2.78
CA GLU A 359 -18.10 10.30 -3.23
C GLU A 359 -18.98 9.70 -4.34
N ILE A 360 -18.35 9.01 -5.30
CA ILE A 360 -19.05 8.22 -6.31
C ILE A 360 -19.48 6.90 -5.68
N VAL A 361 -20.78 6.67 -5.54
CA VAL A 361 -21.33 5.43 -4.96
C VAL A 361 -21.10 4.24 -5.89
N GLY A 362 -21.23 4.46 -7.19
CA GLY A 362 -21.08 3.46 -8.22
C GLY A 362 -21.32 4.04 -9.59
N ALA A 363 -21.10 3.23 -10.62
CA ALA A 363 -21.32 3.63 -12.00
C ALA A 363 -21.72 2.46 -12.89
N TYR A 364 -22.35 2.79 -14.01
CA TYR A 364 -22.68 1.85 -15.07
C TYR A 364 -22.21 2.41 -16.42
N ARG A 365 -21.33 1.68 -17.09
CA ARG A 365 -20.85 2.00 -18.43
C ARG A 365 -21.79 1.43 -19.50
N PHE A 366 -22.24 2.24 -20.45
CA PHE A 366 -23.04 1.77 -21.59
C PHE A 366 -22.86 2.64 -22.84
N ILE A 367 -23.28 2.17 -24.01
CA ILE A 367 -23.24 2.95 -25.26
C ILE A 367 -24.50 2.71 -26.11
N PRO A 368 -25.12 3.77 -26.67
CA PRO A 368 -26.06 3.63 -27.78
C PRO A 368 -25.38 3.08 -29.02
N THR A 369 -25.87 1.94 -29.49
CA THR A 369 -25.12 1.12 -30.44
C THR A 369 -25.25 1.57 -31.89
N ALA A 370 -26.33 2.27 -32.25
CA ALA A 370 -26.54 2.77 -33.61
C ALA A 370 -25.40 3.70 -34.07
N ASP A 371 -25.12 4.76 -33.30
CA ASP A 371 -24.09 5.75 -33.64
C ASP A 371 -22.67 5.17 -33.51
N GLN A 372 -22.47 4.28 -32.54
CA GLN A 372 -21.19 3.63 -32.32
C GLN A 372 -20.83 2.67 -33.46
N VAL A 373 -21.80 1.88 -33.95
CA VAL A 373 -21.61 1.00 -35.11
C VAL A 373 -21.43 1.82 -36.40
N ALA A 374 -22.17 2.91 -36.57
CA ALA A 374 -22.01 3.78 -37.73
C ALA A 374 -20.60 4.42 -37.79
N SER A 375 -20.02 4.75 -36.63
CA SER A 375 -18.71 5.42 -36.55
C SER A 375 -17.51 4.47 -36.52
N LYS A 376 -17.60 3.34 -35.80
CA LYS A 376 -16.47 2.43 -35.55
C LYS A 376 -16.72 0.98 -36.01
N GLY A 377 -17.87 0.70 -36.62
CA GLY A 377 -18.31 -0.66 -36.95
C GLY A 377 -18.58 -1.50 -35.70
N LEU A 378 -18.78 -2.81 -35.89
CA LEU A 378 -19.06 -3.75 -34.80
C LEU A 378 -17.91 -3.84 -33.78
N ASN A 379 -16.67 -3.57 -34.18
CA ASN A 379 -15.51 -3.54 -33.27
C ASN A 379 -15.56 -2.37 -32.28
N GLY A 380 -16.44 -1.38 -32.51
CA GLY A 380 -16.73 -0.32 -31.54
C GLY A 380 -17.59 -0.79 -30.35
N ILE A 381 -18.15 -2.01 -30.41
CA ILE A 381 -19.01 -2.61 -29.39
C ILE A 381 -18.20 -3.63 -28.58
N TYR A 382 -18.11 -3.44 -27.26
CA TYR A 382 -17.29 -4.24 -26.36
C TYR A 382 -17.61 -5.73 -26.42
N SER A 383 -18.89 -6.11 -26.40
CA SER A 383 -19.33 -7.51 -26.45
C SER A 383 -18.97 -8.23 -27.74
N GLN A 384 -18.71 -7.52 -28.84
CA GLN A 384 -18.18 -8.11 -30.08
C GLN A 384 -16.77 -8.68 -29.89
N SER A 385 -16.01 -8.20 -28.89
CA SER A 385 -14.72 -8.79 -28.51
C SER A 385 -14.86 -10.14 -27.79
N LEU A 386 -16.07 -10.49 -27.35
CA LEU A 386 -16.38 -11.71 -26.61
C LEU A 386 -17.26 -12.68 -27.41
N PHE A 387 -18.14 -12.14 -28.25
CA PHE A 387 -19.13 -12.87 -29.03
C PHE A 387 -19.11 -12.41 -30.49
N GLN A 388 -19.50 -13.29 -31.41
CA GLN A 388 -19.69 -12.93 -32.81
C GLN A 388 -21.18 -12.69 -33.07
N TYR A 389 -21.56 -11.46 -33.42
CA TYR A 389 -22.92 -11.16 -33.83
C TYR A 389 -23.18 -11.54 -35.29
N GLY A 390 -24.30 -12.24 -35.51
CA GLY A 390 -24.88 -12.42 -36.85
C GLY A 390 -25.89 -11.32 -37.18
N HIS A 391 -26.32 -11.25 -38.44
CA HIS A 391 -27.26 -10.24 -38.96
C HIS A 391 -28.59 -10.12 -38.20
N GLN A 392 -28.99 -11.16 -37.45
CA GLN A 392 -30.17 -11.10 -36.58
C GLN A 392 -30.06 -10.05 -35.48
N MET A 393 -28.84 -9.60 -35.15
CA MET A 393 -28.58 -8.57 -34.15
C MET A 393 -28.74 -7.15 -34.71
N ASP A 394 -28.78 -6.96 -36.04
CA ASP A 394 -28.80 -5.64 -36.68
C ASP A 394 -29.97 -4.75 -36.18
N PRO A 395 -31.23 -5.24 -36.04
CA PRO A 395 -32.32 -4.43 -35.49
C PRO A 395 -32.12 -4.05 -34.01
N ILE A 396 -31.45 -4.94 -33.25
CA ILE A 396 -31.15 -4.68 -31.83
C ILE A 396 -30.06 -3.62 -31.73
N LEU A 397 -29.02 -3.67 -32.57
CA LEU A 397 -27.97 -2.66 -32.62
C LEU A 397 -28.49 -1.30 -33.13
N ALA A 398 -29.46 -1.28 -34.04
CA ALA A 398 -30.04 -0.04 -34.53
C ALA A 398 -30.85 0.73 -33.47
N GLN A 399 -31.36 0.06 -32.44
CA GLN A 399 -32.21 0.66 -31.40
C GLN A 399 -31.82 0.23 -29.97
N GLY A 400 -30.57 -0.20 -29.78
CA GLY A 400 -30.10 -0.79 -28.54
C GLY A 400 -29.07 0.05 -27.83
N ILE A 401 -29.00 -0.09 -26.51
CA ILE A 401 -27.79 0.24 -25.76
C ILE A 401 -27.11 -1.03 -25.30
N GLU A 402 -25.79 -1.07 -25.41
CA GLU A 402 -24.98 -2.10 -24.80
C GLU A 402 -24.64 -1.68 -23.37
N LEU A 403 -25.13 -2.45 -22.40
CA LEU A 403 -24.74 -2.38 -21.00
C LEU A 403 -23.43 -3.14 -20.80
N GLY A 404 -22.42 -2.46 -20.27
CA GLY A 404 -21.10 -3.02 -20.04
C GLY A 404 -20.81 -3.23 -18.56
N ARG A 405 -19.71 -2.63 -18.09
CA ARG A 405 -19.22 -2.80 -16.72
C ARG A 405 -19.99 -1.91 -15.76
N SER A 406 -20.41 -2.49 -14.64
CA SER A 406 -20.96 -1.75 -13.51
C SER A 406 -20.26 -2.13 -12.21
N PHE A 407 -20.25 -1.21 -11.25
CA PHE A 407 -19.77 -1.48 -9.91
C PHE A 407 -20.50 -0.59 -8.90
N ILE A 408 -20.61 -1.09 -7.67
CA ILE A 408 -20.84 -0.29 -6.46
C ILE A 408 -19.55 -0.39 -5.65
N GLN A 409 -19.03 0.73 -5.16
CA GLN A 409 -17.81 0.66 -4.35
C GLN A 409 -18.10 0.02 -2.97
N PRO A 410 -17.12 -0.68 -2.35
CA PRO A 410 -17.35 -1.46 -1.13
C PRO A 410 -18.00 -0.71 0.04
N ALA A 411 -17.72 0.58 0.21
CA ALA A 411 -18.31 1.41 1.27
C ALA A 411 -19.84 1.54 1.19
N TYR A 412 -20.43 1.18 0.05
CA TYR A 412 -21.87 1.25 -0.20
C TYR A 412 -22.51 -0.12 -0.48
N TRP A 413 -21.77 -1.23 -0.30
CA TRP A 413 -22.36 -2.57 -0.40
C TRP A 413 -23.45 -2.81 0.65
N GLY A 414 -24.47 -3.58 0.27
CA GLY A 414 -25.66 -3.81 1.10
C GLY A 414 -26.64 -2.63 1.16
N LYS A 415 -26.35 -1.51 0.48
CA LYS A 415 -27.26 -0.36 0.31
C LYS A 415 -27.95 -0.43 -1.06
N ARG A 416 -28.83 0.53 -1.33
CA ARG A 416 -29.65 0.64 -2.56
C ARG A 416 -28.88 1.12 -3.80
N GLY A 417 -27.56 1.01 -3.81
CA GLY A 417 -26.72 1.55 -4.89
C GLY A 417 -27.08 0.97 -6.26
N LEU A 418 -27.28 -0.35 -6.34
CA LEU A 418 -27.64 -1.04 -7.59
C LEU A 418 -29.04 -0.62 -8.08
N ASP A 419 -30.02 -0.54 -7.19
CA ASP A 419 -31.37 -0.06 -7.52
C ASP A 419 -31.33 1.34 -8.14
N TYR A 420 -30.47 2.22 -7.59
CA TYR A 420 -30.33 3.59 -8.08
C TYR A 420 -29.62 3.68 -9.43
N LEU A 421 -28.67 2.78 -9.73
CA LEU A 421 -28.12 2.69 -11.08
C LEU A 421 -29.21 2.28 -12.09
N TRP A 422 -30.06 1.31 -11.74
CA TRP A 422 -31.20 0.92 -12.58
C TRP A 422 -32.24 2.04 -12.74
N LEU A 423 -32.51 2.81 -11.69
CA LEU A 423 -33.36 4.00 -11.78
C LEU A 423 -32.77 5.02 -12.78
N GLY A 424 -31.44 5.19 -12.78
CA GLY A 424 -30.76 6.05 -13.74
C GLY A 424 -30.83 5.52 -15.18
N ILE A 425 -30.72 4.20 -15.39
CA ILE A 425 -30.95 3.59 -16.72
C ILE A 425 -32.40 3.84 -17.17
N GLY A 426 -33.38 3.68 -16.27
CA GLY A 426 -34.78 4.02 -16.55
C GLY A 426 -34.97 5.49 -16.93
N ALA A 427 -34.34 6.41 -16.19
CA ALA A 427 -34.36 7.85 -16.50
C ALA A 427 -33.73 8.16 -17.86
N TYR A 428 -32.62 7.51 -18.20
CA TYR A 428 -32.01 7.59 -19.53
C TYR A 428 -33.00 7.12 -20.62
N LEU A 429 -33.59 5.94 -20.47
CA LEU A 429 -34.55 5.41 -21.45
C LEU A 429 -35.79 6.30 -21.62
N ALA A 430 -36.30 6.88 -20.54
CA ALA A 430 -37.42 7.82 -20.59
C ALA A 430 -37.07 9.10 -21.38
N LYS A 431 -35.81 9.56 -21.26
CA LYS A 431 -35.31 10.74 -21.98
C LYS A 431 -34.95 10.44 -23.45
N TYR A 432 -34.56 9.21 -23.75
CA TYR A 432 -34.13 8.75 -25.08
C TYR A 432 -35.02 7.60 -25.59
N PRO A 433 -36.29 7.88 -25.95
CA PRO A 433 -37.32 6.87 -26.24
C PRO A 433 -37.07 6.06 -27.52
N GLN A 434 -36.09 6.46 -28.35
CA GLN A 434 -35.64 5.68 -29.50
C GLN A 434 -34.94 4.37 -29.09
N THR A 435 -34.51 4.25 -27.83
CA THR A 435 -33.86 3.06 -27.29
C THR A 435 -34.92 2.01 -26.94
N ARG A 436 -34.95 0.91 -27.69
CA ARG A 436 -35.88 -0.20 -27.51
C ARG A 436 -35.28 -1.40 -26.77
N TYR A 437 -33.97 -1.61 -26.92
CA TYR A 437 -33.31 -2.82 -26.43
C TYR A 437 -32.18 -2.51 -25.44
N LEU A 438 -32.07 -3.35 -24.41
CA LEU A 438 -30.93 -3.42 -23.52
C LEU A 438 -30.26 -4.78 -23.73
N PHE A 439 -28.96 -4.80 -23.99
CA PHE A 439 -28.20 -6.04 -24.08
C PHE A 439 -26.80 -5.84 -23.51
N GLY A 440 -26.08 -6.90 -23.20
CA GLY A 440 -24.72 -6.78 -22.67
C GLY A 440 -24.19 -8.10 -22.11
N PRO A 441 -22.86 -8.22 -21.94
CA PRO A 441 -22.25 -9.39 -21.32
C PRO A 441 -22.38 -9.33 -19.80
N VAL A 442 -22.53 -10.49 -19.17
CA VAL A 442 -22.39 -10.65 -17.72
C VAL A 442 -21.28 -11.65 -17.41
N SER A 443 -20.38 -11.28 -16.51
CA SER A 443 -19.35 -12.17 -16.00
C SER A 443 -19.83 -12.80 -14.69
N ILE A 444 -19.77 -14.12 -14.62
CA ILE A 444 -20.10 -14.89 -13.41
C ILE A 444 -18.80 -15.52 -12.94
N SER A 445 -18.35 -15.14 -11.74
CA SER A 445 -17.11 -15.66 -11.16
C SER A 445 -17.23 -17.16 -10.92
N GLY A 446 -16.22 -17.93 -11.33
CA GLY A 446 -16.18 -19.38 -11.09
C GLY A 446 -16.01 -19.78 -9.61
N GLY A 447 -15.68 -18.82 -8.74
CA GLY A 447 -15.58 -19.00 -7.29
C GLY A 447 -16.47 -18.03 -6.53
N MET A 448 -16.98 -18.45 -5.38
CA MET A 448 -17.63 -17.55 -4.43
C MET A 448 -16.56 -16.84 -3.57
N PRO A 449 -16.53 -15.50 -3.53
CA PRO A 449 -15.66 -14.78 -2.61
C PRO A 449 -16.01 -15.15 -1.17
N LEU A 450 -15.02 -15.20 -0.29
CA LEU A 450 -15.19 -15.72 1.08
C LEU A 450 -16.29 -15.04 1.92
N PRO A 451 -16.61 -13.74 1.77
CA PRO A 451 -17.76 -13.13 2.43
C PRO A 451 -19.13 -13.62 1.92
N ALA A 452 -19.16 -14.24 0.74
CA ALA A 452 -20.36 -14.78 0.09
C ALA A 452 -20.48 -16.32 0.21
N ARG A 453 -19.51 -16.97 0.87
CA ARG A 453 -19.62 -18.35 1.35
C ARG A 453 -20.10 -18.34 2.79
#